data_AF-A0A9E3QH07-F1
#
_entry.id   AF-A0A9E3QH07-F1
#
_cell.length_a   1.000
_cell.length_b   1.000
_cell.length_c   1.000
_cell.angle_alpha   90.00
_cell.angle_beta   90.00
_cell.angle_gamma   90.00
#
_symmetry.space_group_name_H-M   'P 1'
#
loop_
_entity.id
_entity.type
_entity.pdbx_description
1 polymer ?
#
loop_
_entity_poly.entity_id
_entity_poly.type
_entity_poly.pdbx_seq_one_letter_code
_entity_poly.pdbx_strand_id
1 'polypeptide(L)'
;AVLDRLPLKARPRIEAGSSRPLESRSRPRPNPGVDLLIEQARGHAPDDRLVVLVLGAATDVASALLVDPTWADRVEIVAIGFDRWPEGGDPWNVKNDVAAWQVLLGSRAPIVVGDIAVTRRHLKMDAAQANALLSDRGEAGRSLSTLLQGWLATHGDEAAAETGDRSIVPVWDEVAVAYLLGLVETKTHPRPALRADGTFDHERPRGTITWVSTIDADRLWADLGRRLERAGRRDRPGSPAGRL
;
A
#
# COMPACT_ATOMS: atom_id res chain seq x y z
N ALA A 1 0.03 20.34 4.82
CA ALA A 1 -0.06 19.02 4.14
C ALA A 1 0.72 17.98 4.94
N VAL A 2 0.45 16.67 4.78
CA VAL A 2 1.10 15.58 5.55
C VAL A 2 2.62 15.65 5.48
N LEU A 3 3.19 15.88 4.29
CA LEU A 3 4.64 15.96 4.10
C LEU A 3 5.32 17.10 4.87
N ASP A 4 4.59 18.17 5.19
CA ASP A 4 5.14 19.29 5.97
C ASP A 4 5.39 18.90 7.43
N ARG A 5 4.74 17.83 7.89
CA ARG A 5 4.88 17.29 9.25
C ARG A 5 5.90 16.17 9.32
N LEU A 6 6.47 15.75 8.18
CA LEU A 6 7.41 14.65 8.11
C LEU A 6 8.86 15.18 8.04
N PRO A 7 9.81 14.51 8.71
CA PRO A 7 11.22 14.90 8.76
C PRO A 7 11.95 14.43 7.49
N LEU A 8 11.55 14.99 6.34
CA LEU A 8 12.04 14.61 5.02
C LEU A 8 13.31 15.39 4.68
N LYS A 9 14.36 14.69 4.25
CA LYS A 9 15.60 15.33 3.74
C LYS A 9 15.36 16.12 2.45
N ALA A 10 14.47 15.60 1.60
CA ALA A 10 14.04 16.23 0.37
C ALA A 10 12.56 15.87 0.17
N ARG A 11 11.79 16.83 -0.36
CA ARG A 11 10.39 16.56 -0.71
C ARG A 11 10.36 15.62 -1.92
N PRO A 12 9.62 14.50 -1.87
CA PRO A 12 9.41 13.68 -3.05
C PRO A 12 8.59 14.46 -4.08
N ARG A 13 8.75 14.08 -5.35
CA ARG A 13 7.87 14.55 -6.43
C ARG A 13 6.47 13.98 -6.18
N ILE A 14 5.45 14.83 -6.36
CA ILE A 14 4.04 14.47 -6.18
C ILE A 14 3.33 14.82 -7.47
N GLU A 15 2.68 13.85 -8.07
CA GLU A 15 1.93 14.01 -9.30
C GLU A 15 0.49 13.59 -9.08
N ALA A 16 -0.44 14.37 -9.66
CA ALA A 16 -1.85 14.01 -9.62
C ALA A 16 -2.11 12.82 -10.53
N GLY A 17 -2.64 11.75 -9.94
CA GLY A 17 -3.10 10.55 -10.63
C GLY A 17 -4.50 10.69 -11.22
N SER A 18 -5.09 9.55 -11.60
CA SER A 18 -6.46 9.53 -12.13
C SER A 18 -7.53 9.86 -11.10
N SER A 19 -8.55 10.63 -11.51
CA SER A 19 -9.74 10.94 -10.69
C SER A 19 -10.95 10.04 -11.00
N ARG A 20 -10.80 9.08 -11.93
CA ARG A 20 -11.87 8.19 -12.40
C ARG A 20 -11.30 6.80 -12.68
N PRO A 21 -12.06 5.72 -12.50
CA PRO A 21 -11.63 4.38 -12.91
C PRO A 21 -11.41 4.29 -14.42
N LEU A 22 -10.67 3.27 -14.86
CA LEU A 22 -10.51 2.95 -16.28
C LEU A 22 -11.87 2.81 -16.97
N GLU A 23 -11.96 3.29 -18.21
CA GLU A 23 -13.16 3.11 -19.05
C GLU A 23 -13.30 1.67 -19.53
N SER A 24 -12.15 1.01 -19.76
CA SER A 24 -12.08 -0.38 -20.21
C SER A 24 -10.67 -0.93 -20.00
N ARG A 25 -10.53 -2.26 -20.10
CA ARG A 25 -9.25 -2.98 -19.97
C ARG A 25 -8.24 -2.71 -21.09
N SER A 26 -8.58 -1.89 -22.09
CA SER A 26 -7.71 -1.60 -23.24
C SER A 26 -7.45 -0.11 -23.45
N ARG A 27 -8.00 0.75 -22.58
CA ARG A 27 -7.83 2.21 -22.68
C ARG A 27 -7.16 2.75 -21.42
N PRO A 28 -5.89 3.17 -21.48
CA PRO A 28 -5.25 3.83 -20.36
C PRO A 28 -5.92 5.17 -20.05
N ARG A 29 -5.68 5.71 -18.85
CA ARG A 29 -5.93 7.11 -18.50
C ARG A 29 -4.60 7.86 -18.35
N PRO A 30 -4.05 8.44 -19.43
CA PRO A 30 -2.81 9.20 -19.35
C PRO A 30 -2.95 10.37 -18.36
N ASN A 31 -1.96 10.51 -17.48
CA ASN A 31 -1.87 11.59 -16.49
C ASN A 31 -0.43 11.70 -15.97
N PRO A 32 -0.07 12.80 -15.27
CA PRO A 32 1.29 13.00 -14.76
C PRO A 32 1.79 11.88 -13.82
N GLY A 33 0.91 11.23 -13.07
CA GLY A 33 1.26 10.07 -12.24
C GLY A 33 1.69 8.86 -13.06
N VAL A 34 0.99 8.57 -14.17
CA VAL A 34 1.36 7.50 -15.11
C VAL A 34 2.71 7.79 -15.76
N ASP A 35 2.93 9.03 -16.18
CA ASP A 35 4.21 9.44 -16.77
C ASP A 35 5.36 9.27 -15.76
N LEU A 36 5.13 9.64 -14.50
CA LEU A 36 6.10 9.44 -13.42
C LEU A 36 6.41 7.96 -13.19
N LEU A 37 5.40 7.07 -13.16
CA LEU A 37 5.61 5.63 -13.00
C LEU A 37 6.49 5.04 -14.11
N ILE A 38 6.23 5.44 -15.36
CA ILE A 38 7.01 4.99 -16.51
C ILE A 38 8.42 5.57 -16.45
N GLU A 39 8.56 6.85 -16.12
CA GLU A 39 9.84 7.55 -15.97
C GLU A 39 10.72 6.90 -14.90
N GLN A 40 10.18 6.64 -13.71
CA GLN A 40 10.93 6.07 -12.59
C GLN A 40 11.36 4.62 -12.84
N ALA A 41 10.61 3.87 -13.65
CA ALA A 41 10.99 2.51 -14.04
C ALA A 41 12.07 2.48 -15.15
N ARG A 42 12.50 3.64 -15.68
CA ARG A 42 13.60 3.69 -16.66
C ARG A 42 14.91 3.30 -15.98
N GLY A 43 15.63 2.37 -16.59
CA GLY A 43 16.90 1.86 -16.07
C GLY A 43 16.76 0.64 -15.16
N HIS A 44 15.54 0.30 -14.72
CA HIS A 44 15.26 -0.95 -14.02
C HIS A 44 15.13 -2.14 -14.99
N ALA A 45 15.39 -3.34 -14.47
CA ALA A 45 15.44 -4.59 -15.23
C ALA A 45 14.78 -5.74 -14.43
N PRO A 46 14.56 -6.92 -15.03
CA PRO A 46 13.90 -8.03 -14.34
C PRO A 46 14.53 -8.49 -13.02
N ASP A 47 15.84 -8.30 -12.85
CA ASP A 47 16.66 -8.62 -11.68
C ASP A 47 16.88 -7.44 -10.72
N ASP A 48 16.48 -6.24 -11.11
CA ASP A 48 16.49 -5.01 -10.29
C ASP A 48 15.25 -4.17 -10.60
N ARG A 49 14.11 -4.59 -10.05
CA ARG A 49 12.80 -4.00 -10.34
C ARG A 49 12.51 -2.81 -9.44
N LEU A 50 11.86 -1.80 -10.00
CA LEU A 50 11.20 -0.77 -9.21
C LEU A 50 10.00 -1.39 -8.47
N VAL A 51 10.00 -1.31 -7.14
CA VAL A 51 8.84 -1.75 -6.34
C VAL A 51 7.81 -0.61 -6.27
N VAL A 52 6.60 -0.87 -6.76
CA VAL A 52 5.49 0.08 -6.78
C VAL A 52 4.47 -0.33 -5.73
N LEU A 53 4.31 0.50 -4.69
CA LEU A 53 3.30 0.30 -3.66
C LEU A 53 1.96 0.91 -4.09
N VAL A 54 0.94 0.08 -4.22
CA VAL A 54 -0.40 0.47 -4.66
C VAL A 54 -1.35 0.41 -3.47
N LEU A 55 -1.57 1.58 -2.86
CA LEU A 55 -2.34 1.72 -1.61
C LEU A 55 -3.81 2.10 -1.84
N GLY A 56 -4.16 2.46 -3.08
CA GLY A 56 -5.52 2.80 -3.49
C GLY A 56 -5.98 1.98 -4.70
N ALA A 57 -6.90 2.54 -5.49
CA ALA A 57 -7.29 1.95 -6.77
C ALA A 57 -6.08 1.84 -7.73
N ALA A 58 -5.99 0.74 -8.47
CA ALA A 58 -4.84 0.43 -9.32
C ALA A 58 -4.81 1.15 -10.67
N THR A 59 -5.62 2.19 -10.85
CA THR A 59 -5.89 2.84 -12.16
C THR A 59 -4.65 3.35 -12.87
N ASP A 60 -3.73 4.00 -12.15
CA ASP A 60 -2.51 4.56 -12.76
C ASP A 60 -1.50 3.48 -13.12
N VAL A 61 -1.38 2.45 -12.28
CA VAL A 61 -0.51 1.28 -12.53
C VAL A 61 -1.02 0.48 -13.73
N ALA A 62 -2.33 0.25 -13.81
CA ALA A 62 -2.96 -0.36 -14.97
C ALA A 62 -2.78 0.50 -16.23
N SER A 63 -2.90 1.82 -16.11
CA SER A 63 -2.65 2.73 -17.23
C SER A 63 -1.19 2.67 -17.70
N ALA A 64 -0.22 2.59 -16.79
CA ALA A 64 1.19 2.42 -17.14
C ALA A 64 1.44 1.11 -17.90
N LEU A 65 0.85 -0.01 -17.44
CA LEU A 65 0.91 -1.31 -18.13
C LEU A 65 0.28 -1.27 -19.54
N LEU A 66 -0.79 -0.48 -19.72
CA LEU A 66 -1.47 -0.34 -21.01
C LEU A 66 -0.70 0.58 -21.97
N VAL A 67 -0.01 1.61 -21.45
CA VAL A 67 0.82 2.52 -22.24
C VAL A 67 2.13 1.83 -22.67
N ASP A 68 2.81 1.13 -21.76
CA ASP A 68 4.02 0.37 -22.03
C ASP A 68 3.90 -1.06 -21.45
N PRO A 69 3.48 -2.07 -22.24
CA PRO A 69 3.40 -3.45 -21.76
C PRO A 69 4.74 -4.05 -21.30
N THR A 70 5.87 -3.47 -21.71
CA THR A 70 7.21 -3.88 -21.27
C THR A 70 7.60 -3.27 -19.92
N TRP A 71 6.85 -2.29 -19.42
CA TRP A 71 6.97 -1.77 -18.05
C TRP A 71 6.82 -2.88 -17.00
N ALA A 72 5.98 -3.89 -17.30
CA ALA A 72 5.84 -5.11 -16.50
C ALA A 72 7.16 -5.84 -16.23
N ASP A 73 8.15 -5.71 -17.13
CA ASP A 73 9.46 -6.36 -16.99
C ASP A 73 10.42 -5.56 -16.09
N ARG A 74 10.04 -4.35 -15.66
CA ARG A 74 10.88 -3.42 -14.88
C ARG A 74 10.33 -3.14 -13.47
N VAL A 75 9.13 -3.63 -13.16
CA VAL A 75 8.46 -3.34 -11.88
C VAL A 75 8.04 -4.59 -11.14
N GLU A 76 7.90 -4.47 -9.83
CA GLU A 76 7.13 -5.36 -8.98
C GLU A 76 5.99 -4.55 -8.36
N ILE A 77 4.78 -5.11 -8.38
CA ILE A 77 3.57 -4.43 -7.90
C ILE A 77 3.20 -5.02 -6.55
N VAL A 78 3.27 -4.22 -5.49
CA VAL A 78 2.80 -4.59 -4.15
C VAL A 78 1.51 -3.83 -3.89
N ALA A 79 0.39 -4.53 -3.97
CA ALA A 79 -0.93 -3.92 -3.92
C ALA A 79 -1.76 -4.46 -2.76
N ILE A 80 -2.41 -3.56 -2.03
CA ILE A 80 -3.43 -3.92 -1.05
C ILE A 80 -4.76 -4.09 -1.78
N GLY A 81 -5.34 -5.28 -1.66
CA GLY A 81 -6.58 -5.61 -2.35
C GLY A 81 -7.05 -7.02 -2.04
N PHE A 82 -8.29 -7.29 -2.42
CA PHE A 82 -9.01 -8.52 -2.14
C PHE A 82 -9.18 -8.83 -0.65
N ASP A 83 -10.04 -9.79 -0.34
CA ASP A 83 -10.16 -10.32 1.03
C ASP A 83 -9.38 -11.64 1.13
N ARG A 84 -9.99 -12.73 1.60
CA ARG A 84 -9.30 -14.00 1.82
C ARG A 84 -9.08 -14.79 0.52
N TRP A 85 -7.93 -15.43 0.40
CA TRP A 85 -7.70 -16.48 -0.60
C TRP A 85 -8.39 -17.81 -0.22
N PRO A 86 -9.02 -18.56 -1.16
CA PRO A 86 -9.08 -18.36 -2.61
C PRO A 86 -10.29 -17.58 -3.13
N GLU A 87 -11.19 -17.15 -2.25
CA GLU A 87 -12.47 -16.54 -2.65
C GLU A 87 -12.26 -15.21 -3.37
N GLY A 88 -11.16 -14.51 -3.04
CA GLY A 88 -11.00 -13.11 -3.41
C GLY A 88 -11.86 -12.27 -2.48
N GLY A 89 -12.52 -11.24 -3.01
CA GLY A 89 -13.39 -10.36 -2.23
C GLY A 89 -13.07 -8.90 -2.48
N ASP A 90 -13.82 -8.02 -1.81
CA ASP A 90 -13.89 -6.64 -2.26
C ASP A 90 -13.96 -5.63 -1.11
N PRO A 91 -12.80 -5.14 -0.67
CA PRO A 91 -12.72 -4.13 0.36
C PRO A 91 -13.13 -2.77 -0.23
N TRP A 92 -12.25 -2.08 -0.96
CA TRP A 92 -12.57 -0.80 -1.62
C TRP A 92 -11.67 -0.54 -2.84
N ASN A 93 -10.38 -0.89 -2.75
CA ASN A 93 -9.40 -0.69 -3.82
C ASN A 93 -9.70 -1.50 -5.10
N VAL A 94 -10.38 -2.64 -4.97
CA VAL A 94 -10.81 -3.48 -6.10
C VAL A 94 -12.12 -2.94 -6.70
N LYS A 95 -13.15 -2.75 -5.85
CA LYS A 95 -14.41 -2.05 -6.14
C LYS A 95 -14.24 -0.79 -6.97
N ASN A 96 -13.30 0.06 -6.54
CA ASN A 96 -13.10 1.37 -7.14
C ASN A 96 -12.59 1.29 -8.58
N ASP A 97 -11.92 0.21 -8.99
CA ASP A 97 -11.51 -0.02 -10.38
C ASP A 97 -11.24 -1.50 -10.70
N VAL A 98 -12.31 -2.26 -10.94
CA VAL A 98 -12.23 -3.68 -11.31
C VAL A 98 -11.47 -3.87 -12.63
N ALA A 99 -11.62 -2.95 -13.58
CA ALA A 99 -10.94 -3.01 -14.87
C ALA A 99 -9.42 -2.87 -14.72
N ALA A 100 -8.95 -2.00 -13.81
CA ALA A 100 -7.53 -1.90 -13.48
C ALA A 100 -6.99 -3.21 -12.92
N TRP A 101 -7.69 -3.83 -11.97
CA TRP A 101 -7.27 -5.14 -11.43
C TRP A 101 -7.28 -6.25 -12.47
N GLN A 102 -8.20 -6.23 -13.43
CA GLN A 102 -8.18 -7.15 -14.57
C GLN A 102 -6.93 -6.96 -15.44
N VAL A 103 -6.47 -5.71 -15.64
CA VAL A 103 -5.21 -5.43 -16.34
C VAL A 103 -4.01 -5.93 -15.55
N LEU A 104 -3.95 -5.66 -14.24
CA LEU A 104 -2.87 -6.12 -13.36
C LEU A 104 -2.75 -7.64 -13.40
N LEU A 105 -3.85 -8.35 -13.10
CA LEU A 105 -3.88 -9.82 -13.07
C LEU A 105 -3.63 -10.45 -14.45
N GLY A 106 -3.94 -9.72 -15.53
CA GLY A 106 -3.64 -10.13 -16.90
C GLY A 106 -2.20 -9.84 -17.36
N SER A 107 -1.43 -9.07 -16.58
CA SER A 107 -0.07 -8.66 -16.93
C SER A 107 0.99 -9.73 -16.63
N ARG A 108 2.24 -9.48 -17.04
CA ARG A 108 3.40 -10.32 -16.70
C ARG A 108 4.17 -9.82 -15.47
N ALA A 109 3.77 -8.69 -14.88
CA ALA A 109 4.46 -8.13 -13.72
C ALA A 109 4.36 -9.10 -12.53
N PRO A 110 5.41 -9.24 -11.70
CA PRO A 110 5.29 -9.81 -10.36
C PRO A 110 4.29 -9.00 -9.54
N ILE A 111 3.37 -9.69 -8.87
CA ILE A 111 2.33 -9.07 -8.04
C ILE A 111 2.34 -9.71 -6.66
N VAL A 112 2.37 -8.86 -5.64
CA VAL A 112 2.21 -9.20 -4.24
C VAL A 112 0.90 -8.58 -3.76
N VAL A 113 0.04 -9.39 -3.14
CA VAL A 113 -1.23 -8.93 -2.58
C VAL A 113 -1.14 -8.83 -1.06
N GLY A 114 -1.42 -7.64 -0.54
CA GLY A 114 -1.73 -7.39 0.86
C GLY A 114 -3.19 -7.72 1.14
N ASP A 115 -3.43 -8.88 1.76
CA ASP A 115 -4.74 -9.43 2.10
C ASP A 115 -5.44 -8.64 3.22
N ILE A 116 -6.71 -8.27 3.00
CA ILE A 116 -7.47 -7.48 3.98
C ILE A 116 -7.87 -8.28 5.23
N ALA A 117 -8.13 -9.58 5.15
CA ALA A 117 -8.32 -10.39 6.35
C ALA A 117 -7.04 -10.45 7.19
N VAL A 118 -5.86 -10.53 6.55
CA VAL A 118 -4.57 -10.54 7.27
C VAL A 118 -4.31 -9.19 7.94
N THR A 119 -4.52 -8.07 7.24
CA THR A 119 -4.37 -6.72 7.84
C THR A 119 -5.34 -6.51 9.01
N ARG A 120 -6.62 -6.89 8.89
CA ARG A 120 -7.60 -6.83 9.99
C ARG A 120 -7.20 -7.68 11.19
N ARG A 121 -6.48 -8.78 10.97
CA ARG A 121 -5.98 -9.63 12.04
C ARG A 121 -4.77 -9.02 12.75
N HIS A 122 -3.82 -8.46 12.01
CA HIS A 122 -2.49 -8.12 12.52
C HIS A 122 -2.22 -6.63 12.71
N LEU A 123 -2.84 -5.75 11.91
CA LEU A 123 -2.50 -4.32 11.85
C LEU A 123 -3.50 -3.42 12.59
N LYS A 124 -4.10 -3.92 13.66
CA LYS A 124 -5.07 -3.16 14.44
C LYS A 124 -4.39 -2.20 15.41
N MET A 125 -4.93 -0.99 15.53
CA MET A 125 -4.45 0.02 16.45
C MET A 125 -5.61 0.80 17.06
N ASP A 126 -5.55 0.98 18.38
CA ASP A 126 -6.43 1.89 19.11
C ASP A 126 -5.74 3.25 19.40
N ALA A 127 -6.51 4.19 19.93
CA ALA A 127 -6.02 5.53 20.28
C ALA A 127 -4.89 5.52 21.33
N ALA A 128 -4.96 4.64 22.33
CA ALA A 128 -3.99 4.56 23.41
C ALA A 128 -2.66 3.97 22.92
N GLN A 129 -2.72 2.91 22.10
CA GLN A 129 -1.59 2.32 21.40
C GLN A 129 -0.92 3.33 20.47
N ALA A 130 -1.70 4.05 19.65
CA ALA A 130 -1.17 5.09 18.78
C ALA A 130 -0.51 6.22 19.58
N ASN A 131 -1.09 6.63 20.70
CA ASN A 131 -0.48 7.63 21.58
C ASN A 131 0.85 7.13 22.14
N ALA A 132 0.89 5.95 22.78
CA ALA A 132 2.11 5.38 23.34
C ALA A 132 3.21 5.13 22.28
N LEU A 133 2.81 4.74 21.07
CA LEU A 133 3.72 4.45 19.97
C LEU A 133 4.22 5.71 19.25
N LEU A 134 3.51 6.83 19.27
CA LEU A 134 3.83 7.93 18.33
C LEU A 134 4.01 9.30 19.00
N SER A 135 3.26 9.64 20.04
CA SER A 135 3.06 11.05 20.43
C SER A 135 4.30 11.78 20.95
N ASP A 136 5.23 11.04 21.58
CA ASP A 136 6.50 11.57 22.10
C ASP A 136 7.66 11.54 21.09
N ARG A 137 7.41 11.11 19.84
CA ARG A 137 8.44 10.93 18.81
C ARG A 137 8.51 12.12 17.82
N GLY A 138 8.50 13.33 18.36
CA GLY A 138 8.58 14.58 17.60
C GLY A 138 7.27 14.99 16.91
N GLU A 139 7.33 16.04 16.08
CA GLU A 139 6.13 16.60 15.42
C GLU A 139 5.43 15.59 14.52
N ALA A 140 6.19 14.78 13.78
CA ALA A 140 5.66 13.74 12.90
C ALA A 140 4.87 12.70 13.69
N GLY A 141 5.46 12.12 14.74
CA GLY A 141 4.80 11.12 15.58
C GLY A 141 3.55 11.69 16.24
N ARG A 142 3.62 12.91 16.79
CA ARG A 142 2.45 13.60 17.35
C ARG A 142 1.35 13.79 16.33
N SER A 143 1.69 14.24 15.12
CA SER A 143 0.72 14.47 14.05
C SER A 143 0.03 13.18 13.61
N LEU A 144 0.79 12.08 13.48
CA LEU A 144 0.22 10.76 13.15
C LEU A 144 -0.70 10.24 14.26
N SER A 145 -0.31 10.41 15.54
CA SER A 145 -1.15 10.05 16.68
C SER A 145 -2.47 10.82 16.67
N THR A 146 -2.42 12.15 16.46
CA THR A 146 -3.61 13.00 16.37
C THR A 146 -4.50 12.62 15.20
N LEU A 147 -3.93 12.28 14.04
CA LEU A 147 -4.68 11.87 12.86
C LEU A 147 -5.49 10.60 13.13
N LEU A 148 -4.86 9.57 13.70
CA LEU A 148 -5.55 8.31 14.00
C LEU A 148 -6.64 8.50 15.06
N GLN A 149 -6.35 9.24 16.13
CA GLN A 149 -7.34 9.55 17.17
C GLN A 149 -8.54 10.34 16.61
N GLY A 150 -8.29 11.35 15.78
CA GLY A 150 -9.34 12.13 15.13
C GLY A 150 -10.18 11.29 14.16
N TRP A 151 -9.54 10.37 13.43
CA TRP A 151 -10.23 9.44 12.55
C TRP A 151 -11.17 8.52 13.35
N LEU A 152 -10.69 7.87 14.41
CA LEU A 152 -11.51 7.01 15.28
C LEU A 152 -12.69 7.77 15.93
N ALA A 153 -12.46 9.02 16.34
CA ALA A 153 -13.51 9.85 16.94
C ALA A 153 -14.64 10.18 15.96
N THR A 154 -14.34 10.25 14.66
CA THR A 154 -15.30 10.62 13.61
C THR A 154 -15.89 9.40 12.89
N HIS A 155 -15.13 8.31 12.79
CA HIS A 155 -15.46 7.13 11.95
C HIS A 155 -15.54 5.83 12.76
N GLY A 156 -16.06 5.93 13.99
CA GLY A 156 -16.19 4.76 14.86
C GLY A 156 -17.14 3.69 14.31
N ASP A 157 -18.12 4.06 13.50
CA ASP A 157 -19.02 3.11 12.83
C ASP A 157 -18.29 2.29 11.77
N GLU A 158 -17.45 2.94 10.96
CA GLU A 158 -16.60 2.30 9.97
C GLU A 158 -15.55 1.40 10.65
N ALA A 159 -14.95 1.86 11.76
CA ALA A 159 -14.05 1.05 12.57
C ALA A 159 -14.71 -0.24 13.08
N ALA A 160 -15.95 -0.12 13.59
CA ALA A 160 -16.71 -1.25 14.09
C ALA A 160 -17.15 -2.21 12.97
N ALA A 161 -17.48 -1.71 11.78
CA ALA A 161 -17.79 -2.54 10.63
C ALA A 161 -16.60 -3.45 10.22
N GLU A 162 -15.38 -2.96 10.42
CA GLU A 162 -14.15 -3.65 10.01
C GLU A 162 -13.57 -4.55 11.11
N THR A 163 -13.74 -4.18 12.39
CA THR A 163 -13.08 -4.86 13.52
C THR A 163 -14.03 -5.43 14.58
N GLY A 164 -15.31 -5.05 14.55
CA GLY A 164 -16.26 -5.28 15.63
C GLY A 164 -16.14 -4.31 16.80
N ASP A 165 -15.20 -3.34 16.75
CA ASP A 165 -14.96 -2.37 17.81
C ASP A 165 -14.81 -0.95 17.25
N ARG A 166 -15.57 0.01 17.80
CA ARG A 166 -15.55 1.41 17.35
C ARG A 166 -14.23 2.13 17.65
N SER A 167 -13.42 1.59 18.55
CA SER A 167 -12.20 2.20 19.06
C SER A 167 -10.93 1.64 18.42
N ILE A 168 -11.06 0.67 17.51
CA ILE A 168 -9.94 -0.02 16.88
C ILE A 168 -10.05 0.09 15.37
N VAL A 169 -8.99 0.56 14.72
CA VAL A 169 -8.89 0.65 13.26
C VAL A 169 -7.76 -0.25 12.75
N PRO A 170 -7.94 -1.01 11.66
CA PRO A 170 -6.83 -1.61 10.95
C PRO A 170 -6.06 -0.52 10.18
N VAL A 171 -4.75 -0.44 10.37
CA VAL A 171 -3.87 0.43 9.57
C VAL A 171 -3.45 -0.32 8.31
N TRP A 172 -4.42 -0.55 7.41
CA TRP A 172 -4.31 -1.57 6.35
C TRP A 172 -3.08 -1.43 5.46
N ASP A 173 -2.77 -0.22 5.01
CA ASP A 173 -1.73 0.06 4.01
C ASP A 173 -0.33 -0.34 4.47
N GLU A 174 -0.11 -0.47 5.78
CA GLU A 174 1.17 -0.86 6.36
C GLU A 174 1.58 -2.30 6.01
N VAL A 175 0.68 -3.13 5.46
CA VAL A 175 1.05 -4.43 4.88
C VAL A 175 2.07 -4.30 3.74
N ALA A 176 1.97 -3.24 2.95
CA ALA A 176 2.89 -2.99 1.85
C ALA A 176 4.29 -2.65 2.39
N VAL A 177 4.36 -1.85 3.46
CA VAL A 177 5.61 -1.51 4.16
C VAL A 177 6.19 -2.74 4.87
N ALA A 178 5.34 -3.54 5.53
CA ALA A 178 5.76 -4.77 6.18
C ALA A 178 6.39 -5.76 5.19
N TYR A 179 5.83 -5.87 3.98
CA TYR A 179 6.42 -6.66 2.90
C TYR A 179 7.82 -6.17 2.54
N LEU A 180 7.99 -4.86 2.31
CA LEU A 180 9.31 -4.27 1.99
C LEU A 180 10.35 -4.50 3.09
N LEU A 181 9.93 -4.53 4.35
CA LEU A 181 10.82 -4.74 5.49
C LEU A 181 11.13 -6.23 5.75
N GLY A 182 10.56 -7.16 4.96
CA GLY A 182 10.71 -8.59 5.18
C GLY A 182 10.04 -9.07 6.47
N LEU A 183 8.96 -8.40 6.89
CA LEU A 183 8.21 -8.68 8.12
C LEU A 183 6.93 -9.47 7.88
N VAL A 184 6.85 -10.18 6.75
CA VAL A 184 5.68 -10.96 6.37
C VAL A 184 6.09 -12.35 5.94
N GLU A 185 5.19 -13.32 6.13
CA GLU A 185 5.26 -14.59 5.43
C GLU A 185 4.32 -14.55 4.22
N THR A 186 4.78 -15.08 3.09
CA THR A 186 4.01 -15.11 1.86
C THR A 186 3.73 -16.53 1.38
N LYS A 187 2.61 -16.70 0.68
CA LYS A 187 2.30 -17.90 -0.11
C LYS A 187 2.24 -17.55 -1.58
N THR A 188 2.65 -18.48 -2.43
CA THR A 188 2.50 -18.35 -3.88
C THR A 188 1.29 -19.14 -4.34
N HIS A 189 0.42 -18.51 -5.11
CA HIS A 189 -0.77 -19.11 -5.68
C HIS A 189 -0.80 -18.98 -7.21
N PRO A 190 -1.52 -19.85 -7.93
CA PRO A 190 -1.85 -19.60 -9.32
C PRO A 190 -2.59 -18.26 -9.43
N ARG A 191 -2.18 -17.41 -10.38
CA ARG A 191 -2.79 -16.08 -10.55
C ARG A 191 -4.16 -16.22 -11.22
N PRO A 192 -5.28 -15.92 -10.53
CA PRO A 192 -6.60 -16.02 -11.12
C PRO A 192 -6.85 -14.89 -12.12
N ALA A 193 -7.81 -15.07 -13.02
CA ALA A 193 -8.43 -13.94 -13.70
C ALA A 193 -9.49 -13.30 -12.78
N LEU A 194 -9.90 -12.07 -13.09
CA LEU A 194 -10.95 -11.35 -12.35
C LEU A 194 -12.15 -11.13 -13.26
N ARG A 195 -13.33 -11.55 -12.82
CA ARG A 195 -14.59 -11.32 -13.51
C ARG A 195 -15.05 -9.86 -13.32
N ALA A 196 -16.00 -9.44 -14.15
CA ALA A 196 -16.53 -8.07 -14.09
C ALA A 196 -17.27 -7.77 -12.77
N ASP A 197 -17.75 -8.80 -12.07
CA ASP A 197 -18.39 -8.71 -10.76
C ASP A 197 -17.38 -8.74 -9.59
N GLY A 198 -16.08 -8.72 -9.87
CA GLY A 198 -15.02 -8.75 -8.85
C GLY A 198 -14.70 -10.14 -8.28
N THR A 199 -15.33 -11.21 -8.78
CA THR A 199 -15.02 -12.58 -8.34
C THR A 199 -13.84 -13.17 -9.10
N PHE A 200 -13.08 -14.04 -8.44
CA PHE A 200 -11.97 -14.74 -9.08
C PHE A 200 -12.43 -15.88 -9.99
N ASP A 201 -11.76 -15.98 -11.14
CA ASP A 201 -11.82 -17.11 -12.05
C ASP A 201 -10.51 -17.90 -11.99
N HIS A 202 -10.59 -19.10 -11.41
CA HIS A 202 -9.47 -19.99 -11.18
C HIS A 202 -9.28 -21.03 -12.30
N GLU A 203 -10.16 -21.09 -13.30
CA GLU A 203 -10.13 -22.18 -14.30
C GLU A 203 -8.92 -22.07 -15.24
N ARG A 204 -8.42 -20.85 -15.48
CA ARG A 204 -7.35 -20.58 -16.44
C ARG A 204 -6.32 -19.59 -15.86
N PRO A 205 -5.55 -20.00 -14.85
CA PRO A 205 -4.61 -19.10 -14.19
C PRO A 205 -3.49 -18.68 -15.14
N ARG A 206 -2.98 -17.45 -14.97
CA ARG A 206 -1.91 -16.88 -15.80
C ARG A 206 -0.68 -16.53 -14.97
N GLY A 207 0.20 -17.51 -14.79
CA GLY A 207 1.38 -17.37 -13.95
C GLY A 207 1.04 -17.47 -12.47
N THR A 208 1.81 -16.80 -11.62
CA THR A 208 1.69 -16.86 -10.17
C THR A 208 1.45 -15.48 -9.55
N ILE A 209 0.87 -15.48 -8.35
CA ILE A 209 0.69 -14.30 -7.53
C ILE A 209 1.20 -14.60 -6.12
N THR A 210 1.90 -13.64 -5.52
CA THR A 210 2.39 -13.74 -4.15
C THR A 210 1.36 -13.14 -3.22
N TRP A 211 1.06 -13.81 -2.12
CA TRP A 211 -0.02 -13.46 -1.21
C TRP A 211 0.50 -13.37 0.21
N VAL A 212 0.36 -12.22 0.85
CA VAL A 212 0.76 -12.04 2.25
C VAL A 212 -0.17 -12.87 3.15
N SER A 213 0.40 -13.68 4.02
CA SER A 213 -0.35 -14.64 4.85
C SER A 213 -0.27 -14.34 6.36
N THR A 214 0.83 -13.73 6.80
CA THR A 214 1.02 -13.27 8.19
C THR A 214 1.88 -12.00 8.19
N ILE A 215 1.76 -11.21 9.26
CA ILE A 215 2.54 -9.97 9.44
C ILE A 215 3.08 -9.95 10.87
N ASP A 216 4.38 -9.68 11.03
CA ASP A 216 5.03 -9.39 12.31
C ASP A 216 4.78 -7.92 12.69
N ALA A 217 3.58 -7.67 13.22
CA ALA A 217 3.13 -6.33 13.57
C ALA A 217 3.96 -5.70 14.70
N ASP A 218 4.43 -6.49 15.66
CA ASP A 218 5.24 -6.00 16.77
C ASP A 218 6.57 -5.42 16.26
N ARG A 219 7.26 -6.12 15.37
CA ARG A 219 8.50 -5.61 14.77
C ARG A 219 8.24 -4.43 13.84
N LEU A 220 7.12 -4.44 13.12
CA LEU A 220 6.71 -3.33 12.24
C LEU A 220 6.51 -2.03 13.03
N TRP A 221 5.70 -2.08 14.09
CA TRP A 221 5.43 -0.93 14.96
C TRP A 221 6.68 -0.47 15.69
N ALA A 222 7.48 -1.40 16.19
CA ALA A 222 8.77 -1.05 16.80
C ALA A 222 9.71 -0.36 15.81
N ASP A 223 9.70 -0.75 14.52
CA ASP A 223 10.51 -0.11 13.48
C ASP A 223 10.05 1.32 13.17
N LEU A 224 8.73 1.51 12.99
CA LEU A 224 8.13 2.83 12.82
C LEU A 224 8.52 3.76 13.96
N GLY A 225 8.35 3.29 15.21
CA GLY A 225 8.71 4.05 16.41
C GLY A 225 10.19 4.46 16.43
N ARG A 226 11.11 3.55 16.10
CA ARG A 226 12.56 3.86 16.04
C ARG A 226 12.88 4.87 14.94
N ARG A 227 12.23 4.79 13.77
CA ARG A 227 12.45 5.73 12.66
C ARG A 227 11.99 7.14 13.00
N LEU A 228 10.81 7.28 13.59
CA LEU A 228 10.28 8.57 14.05
C LEU A 228 11.18 9.19 15.13
N GLU A 229 11.64 8.39 16.09
CA GLU A 229 12.55 8.89 17.13
C GLU A 229 13.88 9.39 16.54
N ARG A 230 14.50 8.61 15.64
CA ARG A 230 15.75 9.00 14.97
C ARG A 230 15.58 10.28 14.17
N ALA A 231 14.45 10.44 13.50
CA ALA A 231 14.19 11.60 12.69
C ALA A 231 13.90 12.85 13.55
N GLY A 232 13.08 12.72 14.61
CA GLY A 232 12.82 13.81 15.55
C GLY A 232 14.05 14.28 16.34
N ARG A 233 15.08 13.44 16.52
CA ARG A 233 16.38 13.85 17.08
C ARG A 233 17.18 14.76 16.14
N ARG A 234 17.01 14.62 14.83
CA ARG A 234 17.72 15.44 13.81
C ARG A 234 17.15 16.85 13.71
N ASP A 235 15.89 17.05 14.09
CA ASP A 235 15.20 18.35 14.03
C ASP A 235 15.41 19.21 15.30
N ARG A 236 16.11 18.71 16.33
CA ARG A 236 16.40 19.51 17.53
C ARG A 236 17.57 20.48 17.28
N PRO A 237 17.43 21.78 17.61
CA PRO A 237 18.54 22.72 17.55
C PRO A 237 19.68 22.24 18.46
N GLY A 238 20.87 22.03 17.88
CA GLY A 238 22.08 21.60 18.59
C GLY A 238 22.47 20.12 18.46
N SER A 239 21.71 19.30 17.73
CA SER A 239 22.16 17.92 17.43
C SER A 239 23.36 17.95 16.46
N PRO A 240 24.52 17.36 16.82
CA PRO A 240 25.65 17.29 15.89
C PRO A 240 25.22 16.49 14.67
N ALA A 241 25.37 17.09 13.48
CA ALA A 241 25.08 16.43 12.21
C ALA A 241 25.86 15.11 12.14
N GLY A 242 25.15 13.99 12.30
CA GLY A 242 25.75 12.67 12.23
C GLY A 242 26.34 12.45 10.84
N ARG A 243 27.67 12.49 10.76
CA ARG A 243 28.43 11.87 9.68
C ARG A 243 28.25 10.36 9.80
N LEU A 244 27.79 9.73 8.73
CA LEU A 244 28.24 8.48 8.11
C LEU A 244 27.24 8.13 7.00
#